data_AF-A0A6B3DJ09-F1
#
_entry.id   AF-A0A6B3DJ09-F1
#
_cell.length_a   1.000
_cell.length_b   1.000
_cell.length_c   1.000
_cell.angle_alpha   90.00
_cell.angle_beta   90.00
_cell.angle_gamma   90.00
#
_symmetry.space_group_name_H-M   'P 1'
#
loop_
_entity.id
_entity.type
_entity.pdbx_description
1 polymer ?
#
loop_
_entity_poly.entity_id
_entity_poly.type
_entity_poly.pdbx_seq_one_letter_code
_entity_poly.pdbx_strand_id
1 'polypeptide(L)'
;MPRVIRARDVDAVLAYGGYEPSDYDPLTGWDPGYRVAQDGRRQVNVFHDGPGEQPQLDQYQAELQAAGYHVVSDQQPGGGRRRLHVTRP
;
A
#
# COMPACT_ATOMS: atom_id res chain seq x y z
N MET A 1 18.09 -16.79 -2.35
CA MET A 1 18.21 -15.97 -1.13
C MET A 1 16.93 -15.16 -0.97
N PRO A 2 16.27 -15.20 0.20
CA PRO A 2 15.04 -14.43 0.39
C PRO A 2 15.36 -12.94 0.31
N ARG A 3 14.82 -12.26 -0.71
CA ARG A 3 15.07 -10.84 -0.97
C ARG A 3 14.31 -10.00 0.05
N VAL A 4 15.01 -9.05 0.67
CA VAL A 4 14.37 -8.05 1.54
C VAL A 4 13.49 -7.15 0.68
N ILE A 5 12.30 -6.80 1.18
CA ILE A 5 11.44 -5.75 0.63
C ILE A 5 11.47 -4.54 1.56
N ARG A 6 11.50 -3.34 0.99
CA ARG A 6 11.48 -2.08 1.75
C ARG A 6 10.24 -1.28 1.38
N ALA A 7 9.60 -0.69 2.40
CA ALA A 7 8.46 0.20 2.22
C ALA A 7 8.75 1.33 1.22
N ARG A 8 9.93 1.94 1.29
CA ARG A 8 10.35 3.00 0.34
C ARG A 8 10.34 2.55 -1.13
N ASP A 9 10.60 1.27 -1.41
CA ASP A 9 10.66 0.76 -2.78
C ASP A 9 9.23 0.54 -3.31
N VAL A 10 8.27 0.24 -2.43
CA VAL A 10 6.84 0.14 -2.75
C VAL A 10 6.24 1.54 -2.93
N ASP A 11 6.59 2.47 -2.03
CA ASP A 11 6.23 3.88 -2.10
C ASP A 11 6.67 4.51 -3.42
N ALA A 12 7.94 4.32 -3.82
CA ALA A 12 8.46 4.85 -5.07
C ALA A 12 7.70 4.35 -6.31
N VAL A 13 7.17 3.12 -6.30
CA VAL A 13 6.38 2.58 -7.41
C VAL A 13 5.02 3.28 -7.49
N LEU A 14 4.34 3.46 -6.36
CA LEU A 14 3.06 4.15 -6.33
C LEU A 14 3.21 5.63 -6.71
N ALA A 15 4.25 6.30 -6.20
CA ALA A 15 4.58 7.67 -6.60
C ALA A 15 4.88 7.78 -8.11
N TYR A 16 5.64 6.82 -8.68
CA TYR A 16 5.91 6.79 -10.11
C TYR A 16 4.65 6.53 -10.95
N GLY A 17 3.70 5.75 -10.42
CA GLY A 17 2.38 5.51 -11.01
C GLY A 17 1.44 6.73 -10.94
N GLY A 18 1.86 7.83 -10.30
CA GLY A 18 1.09 9.08 -10.20
C GLY A 18 0.07 9.10 -9.06
N TYR A 19 0.15 8.16 -8.12
CA TYR A 19 -0.67 8.19 -6.92
C TYR A 19 -0.07 9.12 -5.88
N GLU A 20 -0.91 9.77 -5.08
CA GLU A 20 -0.47 10.65 -3.99
C GLU A 20 -0.47 9.90 -2.65
N PRO A 21 0.58 10.08 -1.82
CA PRO A 21 0.59 9.53 -0.47
C PRO A 21 -0.46 10.26 0.38
N SER A 22 -1.07 9.51 1.28
CA SER A 22 -1.89 10.05 2.36
C SER A 22 -1.02 10.91 3.27
N ASP A 23 -1.43 12.17 3.46
CA ASP A 23 -0.77 13.12 4.35
C ASP A 23 -1.71 13.51 5.50
N TYR A 24 -1.13 13.83 6.65
CA TYR A 24 -1.90 14.29 7.80
C TYR A 24 -1.72 15.79 7.99
N ASP A 25 -2.81 16.52 7.80
CA ASP A 25 -2.92 17.93 8.15
C ASP A 25 -3.65 18.08 9.50
N PRO A 26 -3.07 18.78 10.49
CA PRO A 26 -3.68 18.93 11.81
C PRO A 26 -5.04 19.66 11.85
N LEU A 27 -5.37 20.43 10.80
CA LEU A 27 -6.61 21.21 10.71
C LEU A 27 -7.71 20.49 9.93
N THR A 28 -7.33 19.67 8.95
CA THR A 28 -8.25 19.04 7.99
C THR A 28 -8.27 17.51 8.08
N GLY A 29 -7.31 16.91 8.79
CA GLY A 29 -7.23 15.47 9.04
C GLY A 29 -6.34 14.75 8.03
N TRP A 30 -6.70 13.51 7.71
CA TRP A 30 -5.96 12.73 6.71
C TRP A 30 -6.49 13.03 5.31
N ASP A 31 -5.61 13.52 4.45
CA ASP A 31 -5.89 13.64 3.03
C ASP A 31 -5.99 12.25 2.38
N PRO A 32 -6.92 12.06 1.43
CA PRO A 32 -7.06 10.77 0.76
C PRO A 32 -5.79 10.40 -0.01
N GLY A 33 -5.33 9.16 0.14
CA GLY A 33 -4.10 8.73 -0.52
C GLY A 33 -3.65 7.34 -0.11
N TYR A 34 -2.57 6.88 -0.72
CA TYR A 34 -1.96 5.61 -0.32
C TYR A 34 -1.10 5.77 0.93
N ARG A 35 -1.02 4.75 1.78
CA ARG A 35 -0.09 4.72 2.91
C ARG A 35 0.65 3.39 2.94
N VAL A 36 1.98 3.47 2.95
CA VAL A 36 2.86 2.29 2.95
C VAL A 36 3.43 2.06 4.35
N ALA A 37 3.28 0.85 4.88
CA ALA A 37 3.77 0.47 6.20
C ALA A 37 4.66 -0.78 6.10
N GLN A 38 5.86 -0.71 6.66
CA GLN A 38 6.75 -1.87 6.75
C GLN A 38 6.19 -2.90 7.74
N ASP A 39 6.01 -4.16 7.31
CA ASP A 39 5.52 -5.26 8.14
C ASP A 39 6.56 -6.40 8.21
N GLY A 40 7.72 -6.06 8.77
CA GLY A 40 8.86 -6.98 8.84
C GLY A 40 9.71 -7.02 7.57
N ARG A 41 10.67 -7.95 7.51
CA ARG A 41 11.73 -7.96 6.48
C ARG A 41 11.27 -8.38 5.07
N ARG A 42 10.14 -9.08 4.98
CA ARG A 42 9.66 -9.74 3.76
C ARG A 42 8.28 -9.28 3.33
N GLN A 43 7.68 -8.36 4.08
CA GLN A 43 6.33 -7.89 3.82
C GLN A 43 6.24 -6.38 4.06
N VAL A 44 5.41 -5.76 3.23
CA VAL A 44 4.97 -4.38 3.32
C VAL A 44 3.47 -4.38 3.16
N ASN A 45 2.77 -3.57 3.95
CA ASN A 45 1.33 -3.38 3.82
C ASN A 45 1.05 -2.03 3.14
N VAL A 46 0.11 -2.00 2.21
CA VAL A 46 -0.39 -0.76 1.59
C VAL A 46 -1.86 -0.57 1.96
N PHE A 47 -2.22 0.64 2.35
CA PHE A 47 -3.57 1.04 2.70
C PHE A 47 -4.01 2.19 1.79
N HIS A 48 -5.32 2.39 1.69
CA HIS A 48 -5.90 3.64 1.20
C HIS A 48 -6.54 4.35 2.39
N ASP A 49 -6.10 5.58 2.67
CA ASP A 49 -6.79 6.49 3.57
C ASP A 49 -7.77 7.33 2.72
N GLY A 50 -9.02 7.49 3.15
CA GLY A 50 -10.04 8.24 2.42
C GLY A 50 -11.14 7.39 1.77
N PRO A 51 -12.10 8.05 1.09
CA PRO A 51 -13.23 7.39 0.45
C PRO A 51 -12.81 6.57 -0.78
N GLY A 52 -13.52 5.49 -1.07
CA GLY A 52 -13.21 4.65 -2.23
C GLY A 52 -12.06 3.67 -1.99
N GLU A 53 -11.90 3.19 -0.74
CA GLU A 53 -10.82 2.26 -0.34
C GLU A 53 -10.65 1.08 -1.32
N GLN A 54 -11.71 0.33 -1.63
CA GLN A 54 -11.62 -0.84 -2.52
C GLN A 54 -11.14 -0.50 -3.94
N PRO A 55 -11.79 0.38 -4.72
CA PRO A 55 -11.37 0.68 -6.09
C PRO A 55 -9.96 1.30 -6.16
N GLN A 56 -9.50 1.98 -5.12
CA GLN A 56 -8.13 2.49 -5.04
C GLN A 56 -7.12 1.38 -4.74
N LEU A 57 -7.43 0.49 -3.79
CA LEU A 57 -6.59 -0.69 -3.53
C LEU A 57 -6.47 -1.60 -4.76
N ASP A 58 -7.53 -1.74 -5.56
CA ASP A 58 -7.49 -2.50 -6.81
C ASP A 58 -6.53 -1.89 -7.84
N GLN A 59 -6.50 -0.56 -7.96
CA GLN A 59 -5.55 0.17 -8.82
C GLN A 59 -4.11 0.00 -8.34
N TYR A 60 -3.87 0.20 -7.03
CA TYR A 60 -2.54 0.03 -6.44
C TYR A 60 -2.04 -1.42 -6.60
N GLN A 61 -2.94 -2.40 -6.47
CA GLN A 61 -2.62 -3.80 -6.68
C GLN A 61 -2.13 -4.04 -8.10
N ALA A 62 -2.86 -3.54 -9.10
CA ALA A 62 -2.47 -3.71 -10.50
C ALA A 62 -1.09 -3.09 -10.79
N GLU A 63 -0.83 -1.88 -10.28
CA GLU A 63 0.45 -1.19 -10.45
C GLU A 63 1.61 -1.97 -9.82
N LEU A 64 1.43 -2.42 -8.58
CA LEU A 64 2.47 -3.16 -7.84
C LEU A 64 2.72 -4.56 -8.44
N GLN A 65 1.69 -5.21 -8.96
CA GLN A 65 1.84 -6.47 -9.70
C GLN A 65 2.58 -6.26 -11.03
N ALA A 66 2.30 -5.17 -11.75
CA ALA A 66 3.02 -4.81 -12.98
C ALA A 66 4.51 -4.51 -12.69
N ALA A 67 4.83 -3.95 -11.52
CA ALA A 67 6.20 -3.78 -11.03
C ALA A 67 6.87 -5.08 -10.55
N GLY A 68 6.17 -6.22 -10.60
CA GLY A 68 6.72 -7.55 -10.31
C GLY A 68 6.64 -7.98 -8.84
N TYR A 69 5.86 -7.29 -8.01
CA TYR A 69 5.58 -7.73 -6.65
C TYR A 69 4.49 -8.81 -6.63
N HIS A 70 4.54 -9.68 -5.63
CA HIS A 70 3.40 -10.52 -5.28
C HIS A 70 2.51 -9.75 -4.30
N VAL A 71 1.26 -9.53 -4.68
CA VAL A 71 0.32 -8.68 -3.96
C VAL A 71 -0.97 -9.44 -3.69
N VAL A 72 -1.42 -9.43 -2.43
CA VAL A 72 -2.68 -10.04 -2.00
C VAL A 72 -3.50 -9.00 -1.25
N SER A 73 -4.74 -8.76 -1.69
CA SER A 73 -5.70 -7.95 -0.92
C SER A 73 -6.23 -8.77 0.27
N ASP A 74 -6.16 -8.22 1.48
CA ASP A 74 -6.78 -8.82 2.66
C ASP A 74 -7.46 -7.78 3.56
N GLN A 75 -8.16 -8.28 4.59
CA GLN A 75 -8.69 -7.49 5.69
C GLN A 75 -7.83 -7.75 6.92
N GLN A 76 -7.52 -6.71 7.71
CA GLN A 76 -6.92 -6.93 9.02
C GLN A 76 -7.79 -7.85 9.90
N PRO A 77 -7.18 -8.71 10.74
CA PRO A 77 -7.90 -9.57 11.67
C PRO A 77 -8.88 -8.78 12.54
N GLY A 78 -10.03 -9.38 12.86
CA GLY A 78 -11.08 -8.73 13.65
C GLY A 78 -11.93 -7.71 12.89
N GLY A 79 -11.87 -7.70 11.55
CA GLY A 79 -12.62 -6.75 10.73
C GLY A 79 -12.00 -5.35 10.69
N GLY A 80 -10.67 -5.26 10.88
CA GLY A 80 -9.91 -4.00 10.81
C GLY A 80 -9.84 -3.44 9.38
N ARG A 81 -8.82 -2.66 9.02
CA ARG A 81 -8.77 -2.01 7.69
C ARG A 81 -8.50 -2.98 6.54
N ARG A 82 -8.94 -2.66 5.32
CA ARG A 82 -8.47 -3.35 4.11
C ARG A 82 -7.04 -2.93 3.81
N ARG A 83 -6.26 -3.83 3.24
CA ARG A 83 -4.87 -3.57 2.85
C ARG A 83 -4.42 -4.50 1.75
N LEU A 84 -3.28 -4.16 1.14
CA LEU A 84 -2.53 -5.05 0.28
C LEU A 84 -1.31 -5.58 1.04
N HIS A 85 -1.14 -6.91 1.06
CA HIS A 85 0.11 -7.55 1.45
C HIS A 85 1.03 -7.63 0.26
N VAL A 86 2.14 -6.90 0.33
CA VAL A 86 3.13 -6.82 -0.73
C VAL A 86 4.37 -7.59 -0.30
N THR A 87 4.75 -8.55 -1.13
CA THR A 87 5.92 -9.41 -0.92
C THR A 87 6.72 -9.52 -2.23
N ARG A 88 7.92 -10.07 -2.15
CA ARG A 88 8.70 -10.45 -3.35
C ARG A 88 8.56 -11.95 -3.60
N PRO A 89 8.40 -12.37 -4.87
CA PRO A 89 8.48 -13.79 -5.25
C PRO A 89 9.78 -14.46 -4.79
#